data_AF-A0A2V2AY34-F1
#
_entry.id   AF-A0A2V2AY34-F1
#
_cell.length_a   1.000
_cell.length_b   1.000
_cell.length_c   1.000
_cell.angle_alpha   90.00
_cell.angle_beta   90.00
_cell.angle_gamma   90.00
#
_symmetry.space_group_name_H-M   'P 1'
#
loop_
_entity.id
_entity.type
_entity.pdbx_description
1 polymer ?
#
loop_
_entity_poly.entity_id
_entity_poly.type
_entity_poly.pdbx_seq_one_letter_code
_entity_poly.pdbx_strand_id
1 'polypeptide(L)'
;MPLQPVHATLLVGSVGAVVSVAAVVATHLLARGRERRHKIWDRRMDTYAEVLRSRDAIARTRRDVLRTKNVFEERLDPDHDRKTWALTEAKLKMFGTDEVLKLSDRSHRDTRMWTMALIDWHGLTTVASVVPDGELGAGDMWEQVEILAKLADDSDTVLADAIKREAEFKKAKK
;
A
#
# COMPACT_ATOMS: atom_id res chain seq x y z
N MET A 1 -60.68 -4.38 -46.95
CA MET A 1 -60.20 -3.71 -45.73
C MET A 1 -58.67 -3.76 -45.70
N PRO A 2 -57.94 -2.65 -45.84
CA PRO A 2 -56.48 -2.66 -45.83
C PRO A 2 -55.98 -2.51 -44.39
N LEU A 3 -55.79 -3.64 -43.69
CA LEU A 3 -55.18 -3.68 -42.35
C LEU A 3 -53.64 -3.67 -42.38
N GLN A 4 -53.03 -3.71 -43.57
CA GLN A 4 -51.57 -3.80 -43.78
C GLN A 4 -50.72 -2.73 -43.06
N PRO A 5 -51.06 -1.43 -43.07
CA PRO A 5 -50.17 -0.43 -42.47
C PRO A 5 -50.14 -0.56 -40.94
N VAL A 6 -51.26 -0.91 -40.29
CA VAL A 6 -51.33 -1.07 -38.83
C VAL A 6 -50.48 -2.25 -38.35
N HIS A 7 -50.51 -3.37 -39.07
CA HIS A 7 -49.68 -4.54 -38.75
C HIS A 7 -48.17 -4.26 -38.92
N ALA A 8 -47.79 -3.50 -39.94
CA ALA A 8 -46.39 -3.11 -40.15
C ALA A 8 -45.89 -2.18 -39.03
N THR A 9 -46.68 -1.19 -38.62
CA THR A 9 -46.30 -0.26 -37.53
C THR A 9 -46.24 -0.97 -36.18
N LEU A 10 -47.12 -1.95 -35.92
CA LEU A 10 -47.08 -2.77 -34.70
C LEU A 10 -45.83 -3.67 -34.64
N LEU A 11 -45.43 -4.27 -35.76
CA LEU A 11 -44.20 -5.06 -35.84
C LEU A 11 -42.93 -4.19 -35.70
N VAL A 12 -42.89 -3.03 -36.36
CA VAL A 12 -41.75 -2.10 -36.23
C VAL A 12 -41.67 -1.50 -34.82
N GLY A 13 -42.81 -1.14 -34.23
CA GLY A 13 -42.88 -0.61 -32.87
C GLY A 13 -42.45 -1.62 -31.81
N SER A 14 -42.85 -2.88 -31.95
CA SER A 14 -42.44 -3.97 -31.04
C SER A 14 -40.95 -4.31 -31.16
N VAL A 15 -40.39 -4.35 -32.37
CA VAL A 15 -38.95 -4.55 -32.57
C VAL A 15 -38.15 -3.36 -32.02
N GLY A 16 -38.58 -2.12 -32.26
CA GLY A 16 -37.95 -0.92 -31.72
C GLY A 16 -37.96 -0.87 -30.19
N ALA A 17 -39.04 -1.31 -29.56
CA ALA A 17 -39.15 -1.42 -28.10
C ALA A 17 -38.17 -2.46 -27.54
N VAL A 18 -38.06 -3.64 -28.16
CA VAL A 18 -37.11 -4.69 -27.73
C VAL A 18 -35.66 -4.23 -27.85
N VAL A 19 -35.29 -3.59 -28.97
CA VAL A 19 -33.94 -3.04 -29.17
C VAL A 19 -33.61 -1.97 -28.12
N SER A 20 -34.56 -1.08 -27.81
CA SER A 20 -34.37 -0.03 -26.81
C SER A 20 -34.20 -0.61 -25.40
N VAL A 21 -35.01 -1.60 -25.02
CA VAL A 21 -34.86 -2.30 -23.73
C VAL A 21 -33.52 -3.04 -23.66
N ALA A 22 -33.11 -3.73 -24.73
CA ALA A 22 -31.80 -4.39 -24.78
C ALA A 22 -30.64 -3.40 -24.65
N ALA A 23 -30.73 -2.24 -25.31
CA ALA A 23 -29.74 -1.16 -25.19
C ALA A 23 -29.67 -0.60 -23.76
N VAL A 24 -30.81 -0.39 -23.09
CA VAL A 24 -30.87 0.06 -21.70
C VAL A 24 -30.27 -0.99 -20.75
N VAL A 25 -30.62 -2.27 -20.92
CA VAL A 25 -30.08 -3.37 -20.10
C VAL A 25 -28.56 -3.50 -20.31
N ALA A 26 -28.09 -3.48 -21.55
CA ALA A 26 -26.66 -3.53 -21.86
C ALA A 26 -25.91 -2.34 -21.26
N THR A 27 -26.45 -1.13 -21.41
CA THR A 27 -25.87 0.09 -20.82
C THR A 27 -25.84 0.02 -19.31
N HIS A 28 -26.89 -0.49 -18.67
CA HIS A 28 -26.97 -0.66 -17.22
C HIS A 28 -25.97 -1.70 -16.69
N LEU A 29 -25.80 -2.81 -17.40
CA LEU A 29 -24.80 -3.83 -17.06
C LEU A 29 -23.37 -3.31 -17.23
N LEU A 30 -23.10 -2.57 -18.32
CA LEU A 30 -21.80 -1.92 -18.55
C LEU A 30 -21.51 -0.84 -17.49
N ALA A 31 -22.53 -0.06 -17.11
CA ALA A 31 -22.42 0.95 -16.06
C ALA A 31 -22.11 0.31 -14.70
N ARG A 32 -22.82 -0.78 -14.33
CA ARG A 32 -22.56 -1.55 -13.11
C ARG A 32 -21.16 -2.16 -13.10
N GLY A 33 -20.71 -2.71 -14.23
CA GLY A 33 -19.36 -3.26 -14.36
C GLY A 33 -18.28 -2.18 -14.22
N ARG A 34 -18.48 -1.01 -14.82
CA ARG A 34 -17.59 0.15 -14.67
C ARG A 34 -17.55 0.65 -13.23
N GLU A 35 -18.71 0.77 -12.58
CA GLU A 35 -18.82 1.24 -11.20
C GLU A 35 -18.12 0.29 -10.22
N ARG A 36 -18.27 -1.04 -10.39
CA ARG A 36 -17.53 -2.03 -9.59
C ARG A 36 -16.03 -1.91 -9.75
N ARG A 37 -15.54 -1.78 -11.00
CA ARG A 37 -14.10 -1.60 -11.27
C ARG A 37 -13.56 -0.31 -10.67
N HIS A 38 -14.32 0.78 -10.75
CA HIS A 38 -13.94 2.05 -10.16
C HIS A 38 -13.84 1.94 -8.63
N LYS A 39 -14.84 1.35 -7.97
CA LYS A 39 -14.80 1.10 -6.52
C LYS A 39 -13.60 0.25 -6.08
N ILE A 40 -13.25 -0.80 -6.82
CA ILE A 40 -12.07 -1.62 -6.52
C ILE A 40 -10.79 -0.81 -6.68
N TRP A 41 -10.70 0.00 -7.73
CA TRP A 41 -9.56 0.88 -7.96
C TRP A 41 -9.42 1.93 -6.85
N ASP A 42 -10.52 2.57 -6.44
CA ASP A 42 -10.52 3.54 -5.33
C ASP A 42 -10.02 2.88 -4.03
N ARG A 43 -10.55 1.69 -3.68
CA ARG A 43 -10.10 0.94 -2.49
C ARG A 43 -8.63 0.55 -2.54
N ARG A 44 -8.12 0.22 -3.73
CA ARG A 44 -6.69 -0.04 -3.94
C ARG A 44 -5.87 1.22 -3.71
N MET A 45 -6.28 2.36 -4.28
CA MET A 45 -5.56 3.63 -4.10
C MET A 45 -5.58 4.10 -2.63
N ASP A 46 -6.70 3.94 -1.93
CA ASP A 46 -6.79 4.22 -0.49
C ASP A 46 -5.78 3.37 0.30
N THR A 47 -5.72 2.07 -0.01
CA THR A 47 -4.77 1.13 0.62
C THR A 47 -3.33 1.55 0.34
N TYR A 48 -3.01 1.91 -0.90
CA TYR A 48 -1.68 2.36 -1.29
C TYR A 48 -1.28 3.67 -0.60
N ALA A 49 -2.22 4.61 -0.48
CA ALA A 49 -1.97 5.85 0.24
C ALA A 49 -1.70 5.61 1.73
N GLU A 50 -2.40 4.66 2.37
CA GLU A 50 -2.14 4.25 3.76
C GLU A 50 -0.74 3.65 3.91
N VAL A 51 -0.34 2.75 3.00
CA VAL A 51 1.01 2.18 2.97
C VAL A 51 2.06 3.29 2.87
N LEU A 52 1.95 4.18 1.88
CA LEU A 52 2.91 5.26 1.68
C LEU A 52 3.02 6.20 2.88
N ARG A 53 1.89 6.55 3.52
CA ARG A 53 1.89 7.37 4.74
C ARG A 53 2.62 6.68 5.90
N SER A 54 2.38 5.38 6.07
CA SER A 54 3.07 4.58 7.09
C SER A 54 4.58 4.54 6.83
N ARG A 55 5.00 4.29 5.58
CA ARG A 55 6.43 4.27 5.20
C ARG A 55 7.10 5.62 5.42
N ASP A 56 6.46 6.72 5.04
CA ASP A 56 6.99 8.08 5.24
C ASP A 56 7.11 8.45 6.74
N ALA A 57 6.17 8.00 7.58
CA ALA A 57 6.28 8.18 9.03
C ALA A 57 7.48 7.42 9.63
N ILE A 58 7.69 6.17 9.19
CA ILE A 58 8.83 5.36 9.61
C ILE A 58 10.14 5.98 9.10
N ALA A 59 10.21 6.36 7.82
CA ALA A 59 11.39 7.00 7.24
C ALA A 59 11.78 8.31 7.94
N ARG A 60 10.78 9.12 8.34
CA ARG A 60 11.03 10.31 9.19
C ARG A 60 11.63 9.94 10.54
N THR A 61 11.07 8.93 11.20
CA THR A 61 11.61 8.43 12.47
C THR A 61 13.04 7.92 12.31
N ARG A 62 13.33 7.16 11.25
CA ARG A 62 14.68 6.70 10.91
C ARG A 62 15.65 7.87 10.75
N ARG A 63 15.29 8.89 9.96
CA ARG A 63 16.11 10.11 9.78
C ARG A 63 16.34 10.86 11.09
N ASP A 64 15.33 10.97 11.94
CA ASP A 64 15.47 11.65 13.22
C ASP A 64 16.41 10.88 14.15
N VAL A 65 16.26 9.55 14.25
CA VAL A 65 17.15 8.70 15.06
C VAL A 65 18.59 8.79 14.58
N LEU A 66 18.83 8.70 13.26
CA LEU A 66 20.19 8.81 12.71
C LEU A 66 20.82 10.17 12.99
N ARG A 67 20.01 11.24 13.02
CA ARG A 67 20.47 12.61 13.30
C ARG A 67 20.77 12.83 14.78
N THR A 68 19.91 12.36 15.67
CA THR A 68 19.99 12.66 17.11
C THR A 68 20.74 11.61 17.90
N LYS A 69 20.92 10.40 17.34
CA LYS A 69 21.35 9.20 18.05
C LYS A 69 20.54 8.97 19.32
N ASN A 70 19.26 9.32 19.30
CA ASN A 70 18.38 9.16 20.44
C ASN A 70 17.20 8.28 20.05
N VAL A 71 16.89 7.33 20.92
CA VAL A 71 15.79 6.40 20.74
C VAL A 71 14.59 6.95 21.49
N PHE A 72 13.48 7.15 20.77
CA PHE A 72 12.22 7.52 21.40
C PHE A 72 11.62 6.26 22.02
N GLU A 73 11.88 6.01 23.31
CA GLU A 73 11.42 4.82 24.04
C GLU A 73 9.89 4.62 23.92
N GLU A 74 9.10 5.70 23.93
CA GLU A 74 7.64 5.67 23.71
C GLU A 74 7.21 5.15 22.32
N ARG A 75 8.12 5.12 21.33
CA ARG A 75 7.85 4.64 19.96
C ARG A 75 8.36 3.23 19.71
N LEU A 76 9.01 2.59 20.67
CA LEU A 76 9.44 1.20 20.60
C LEU A 76 8.38 0.29 21.26
N ASP A 77 7.14 0.33 20.78
CA ASP A 77 6.15 -0.71 21.09
C ASP A 77 6.04 -1.66 19.88
N PRO A 78 6.71 -2.83 19.93
CA PRO A 78 6.67 -3.82 18.85
C PRO A 78 5.26 -4.34 18.57
N ASP A 79 4.37 -4.32 19.57
CA ASP A 79 3.01 -4.84 19.45
C ASP A 79 2.03 -3.81 18.88
N HIS A 80 2.26 -2.51 19.10
CA HIS A 80 1.48 -1.43 18.45
C HIS A 80 1.70 -1.42 16.94
N ASP A 81 2.96 -1.51 16.52
CA ASP A 81 3.32 -1.56 15.09
C ASP A 81 2.81 -2.84 14.42
N ARG A 82 2.79 -3.96 15.15
CA ARG A 82 2.28 -5.24 14.64
C ARG A 82 0.80 -5.21 14.30
N LYS A 83 -0.05 -4.60 15.13
CA LYS A 83 -1.51 -4.52 14.88
C LYS A 83 -1.82 -3.62 13.69
N THR A 84 -1.17 -2.47 13.62
CA THR A 84 -1.34 -1.51 12.53
C THR A 84 -0.87 -2.12 11.21
N TRP A 85 0.29 -2.79 11.23
CA TRP A 85 0.82 -3.52 10.08
C TRP A 85 -0.12 -4.62 9.59
N ALA A 86 -0.64 -5.46 10.49
CA ALA A 86 -1.53 -6.57 10.13
C ALA A 86 -2.80 -6.09 9.39
N LEU A 87 -3.33 -4.92 9.77
CA LEU A 87 -4.48 -4.34 9.08
C LEU A 87 -4.12 -3.87 7.66
N THR A 88 -3.00 -3.17 7.51
CA THR A 88 -2.52 -2.70 6.20
C THR A 88 -2.17 -3.89 5.28
N GLU A 89 -1.54 -4.94 5.83
CA GLU A 89 -1.24 -6.18 5.13
C GLU A 89 -2.51 -6.89 4.64
N ALA A 90 -3.54 -6.99 5.49
CA ALA A 90 -4.83 -7.56 5.10
C ALA A 90 -5.48 -6.78 3.94
N LYS A 91 -5.46 -5.44 3.99
CA LYS A 91 -5.96 -4.60 2.88
C LYS A 91 -5.16 -4.80 1.61
N LEU A 92 -3.83 -4.90 1.70
CA LEU A 92 -2.98 -5.21 0.54
C LEU A 92 -3.27 -6.57 -0.06
N LYS A 93 -3.54 -7.60 0.75
CA LYS A 93 -3.98 -8.92 0.26
C LYS A 93 -5.33 -8.87 -0.44
N MET A 94 -6.23 -7.98 -0.02
CA MET A 94 -7.56 -7.84 -0.62
C MET A 94 -7.57 -7.02 -1.91
N PHE A 95 -6.78 -5.94 -1.96
CA PHE A 95 -6.90 -4.93 -3.02
C PHE A 95 -5.60 -4.68 -3.79
N GLY A 96 -4.45 -4.95 -3.18
CA GLY A 96 -3.13 -4.76 -3.80
C GLY A 96 -2.82 -5.81 -4.87
N THR A 97 -1.76 -5.58 -5.61
CA THR A 97 -1.18 -6.57 -6.51
C THR A 97 -0.13 -7.41 -5.78
N ASP A 98 0.17 -8.58 -6.33
CA ASP A 98 1.22 -9.46 -5.80
C ASP A 98 2.60 -8.78 -5.78
N GLU A 99 2.87 -7.89 -6.74
CA GLU A 99 4.12 -7.14 -6.80
C GLU A 99 4.21 -6.16 -5.61
N VAL A 100 3.18 -5.34 -5.39
CA VAL A 100 3.15 -4.39 -4.28
C VAL A 100 3.15 -5.11 -2.94
N LEU A 101 2.43 -6.24 -2.81
CA LEU A 101 2.43 -7.04 -1.59
C LEU A 101 3.83 -7.56 -1.24
N LYS A 102 4.54 -8.17 -2.21
CA LYS A 102 5.90 -8.68 -2.00
C LYS A 102 6.90 -7.57 -1.62
N LEU A 103 6.78 -6.41 -2.25
CA LEU A 103 7.63 -5.26 -1.93
C LEU A 103 7.30 -4.68 -0.56
N SER A 104 6.02 -4.70 -0.16
CA SER A 104 5.58 -4.30 1.17
C SER A 104 6.15 -5.22 2.25
N ASP A 105 6.09 -6.54 2.03
CA ASP A 105 6.67 -7.53 2.94
C ASP A 105 8.19 -7.37 3.09
N ARG A 106 8.88 -7.04 1.99
CA ARG A 106 10.31 -6.75 2.00
C ARG A 106 10.61 -5.49 2.81
N SER A 107 9.93 -4.38 2.53
CA SER A 107 10.10 -3.12 3.25
C SER A 107 9.83 -3.30 4.77
N HIS A 108 8.80 -4.05 5.15
CA HIS A 108 8.53 -4.35 6.55
C HIS A 108 9.64 -5.17 7.21
N ARG A 109 10.15 -6.20 6.53
CA ARG A 109 11.27 -7.00 7.02
C ARG A 109 12.52 -6.15 7.26
N ASP A 110 12.88 -5.32 6.29
CA ASP A 110 14.08 -4.47 6.38
C ASP A 110 13.92 -3.41 7.47
N THR A 111 12.72 -2.83 7.62
CA THR A 111 12.38 -1.95 8.74
C THR A 111 12.54 -2.67 10.08
N ARG A 112 12.01 -3.90 10.20
CA ARG A 112 12.12 -4.69 11.43
C ARG A 112 13.56 -5.01 11.79
N MET A 113 14.40 -5.34 10.80
CA MET A 113 15.83 -5.56 11.02
C MET A 113 16.51 -4.30 11.55
N TRP A 114 16.21 -3.13 10.95
CA TRP A 114 16.71 -1.85 11.44
C TRP A 114 16.25 -1.57 12.88
N THR A 115 14.97 -1.78 13.19
CA THR A 115 14.43 -1.56 14.55
C THR A 115 15.10 -2.46 15.58
N MET A 116 15.35 -3.74 15.26
CA MET A 116 16.04 -4.66 16.15
C MET A 116 17.49 -4.22 16.40
N ALA A 117 18.24 -3.86 15.34
CA ALA A 117 19.60 -3.34 15.50
C ALA A 117 19.64 -2.05 16.32
N LEU A 118 18.62 -1.18 16.18
CA LEU A 118 18.52 0.03 16.99
C LEU A 118 18.27 -0.29 18.47
N ILE A 119 17.41 -1.26 18.77
CA ILE A 119 17.17 -1.74 20.15
C ILE A 119 18.46 -2.31 20.75
N ASP A 120 19.16 -3.16 19.98
CA ASP A 120 20.42 -3.77 20.42
C ASP A 120 21.50 -2.71 20.69
N TRP A 121 21.66 -1.76 19.77
CA TRP A 121 22.54 -0.60 19.93
C TRP A 121 22.19 0.19 21.19
N HIS A 122 20.90 0.51 21.37
CA HIS A 122 20.44 1.28 22.52
C HIS A 122 20.73 0.56 23.84
N GLY A 123 20.48 -0.75 23.90
CA GLY A 123 20.83 -1.59 25.04
C GLY A 123 22.32 -1.51 25.40
N LEU A 124 23.21 -1.57 24.40
CA LEU A 124 24.65 -1.42 24.61
C LEU A 124 25.01 -0.02 25.13
N THR A 125 24.42 1.05 24.57
CA THR A 125 24.69 2.43 25.03
C THR A 125 24.20 2.68 26.47
N THR A 126 23.08 2.09 26.85
CA THR A 126 22.55 2.18 28.21
C THR A 126 23.44 1.43 29.20
N VAL A 127 23.98 0.25 28.83
CA VAL A 127 24.93 -0.49 29.68
C VAL A 127 26.27 0.23 29.79
N ALA A 128 26.78 0.80 28.70
CA ALA A 128 28.02 1.60 28.69
C ALA A 128 27.94 2.84 29.58
N SER A 129 26.74 3.41 29.76
CA SER A 129 26.52 4.52 30.71
C SER A 129 26.72 4.13 32.19
N VAL A 130 26.76 2.83 32.49
CA VAL A 130 26.91 2.27 33.85
C VAL A 130 28.25 1.55 34.04
N VAL A 131 28.86 1.02 32.97
CA VAL A 131 30.13 0.26 33.01
C VAL A 131 31.13 0.82 31.97
N PRO A 132 32.32 1.30 32.36
CA PRO A 132 33.28 1.96 31.46
C PRO A 132 33.78 1.11 30.27
N ASP A 133 33.88 -0.21 30.42
CA ASP A 133 34.27 -1.13 29.34
C ASP A 133 33.10 -1.52 28.41
N GLY A 134 31.88 -1.02 28.67
CA GLY A 134 30.69 -1.29 27.87
C GLY A 134 30.68 -0.63 26.48
N GLU A 135 31.66 0.24 26.18
CA GLU A 135 31.83 0.84 24.85
C GLU A 135 32.30 -0.15 23.78
N LEU A 136 32.78 -1.34 24.18
CA LEU A 136 33.23 -2.40 23.27
C LEU A 136 32.05 -2.97 22.45
N GLY A 137 31.78 -2.36 21.30
CA GLY A 137 30.82 -2.83 20.29
C GLY A 137 29.70 -1.86 19.92
N ALA A 138 29.53 -0.75 20.67
CA ALA A 138 28.47 0.23 20.36
C ALA A 138 28.73 1.01 19.05
N GLY A 139 30.01 1.25 18.72
CA GLY A 139 30.41 1.87 17.46
C GLY A 139 30.10 1.00 16.24
N ASP A 140 30.54 -0.26 16.26
CA ASP A 140 30.30 -1.22 15.19
C ASP A 140 28.79 -1.50 15.00
N MET A 141 28.04 -1.58 16.11
CA MET A 141 26.58 -1.73 16.05
C MET A 141 25.90 -0.49 15.46
N TRP A 142 26.43 0.71 15.71
CA TRP A 142 25.90 1.93 15.09
C TRP A 142 26.08 1.93 13.57
N GLU A 143 27.23 1.48 13.07
CA GLU A 143 27.46 1.31 11.63
C GLU A 143 26.43 0.31 11.04
N GLN A 144 26.13 -0.77 11.75
CA GLN A 144 25.09 -1.71 11.34
C GLN A 144 23.70 -1.07 11.31
N VAL A 145 23.36 -0.20 12.27
CA VAL A 145 22.12 0.58 12.27
C VAL A 145 22.04 1.48 11.04
N GLU A 146 23.13 2.16 10.66
CA GLU A 146 23.18 3.03 9.47
C GLU A 146 23.00 2.23 8.18
N ILE A 147 23.67 1.08 8.05
CA ILE A 147 23.54 0.19 6.88
C ILE A 147 22.10 -0.29 6.73
N LEU A 148 21.49 -0.77 7.82
CA LEU A 148 20.11 -1.26 7.80
C LEU A 148 19.10 -0.14 7.58
N ALA A 149 19.37 1.07 8.06
CA ALA A 149 18.54 2.23 7.77
C ALA A 149 18.51 2.51 6.27
N LYS A 150 19.68 2.50 5.60
CA LYS A 150 19.77 2.70 4.16
C LYS A 150 19.04 1.59 3.38
N LEU A 151 19.20 0.33 3.80
CA LEU A 151 18.51 -0.80 3.17
C LEU A 151 16.98 -0.64 3.25
N ALA A 152 16.47 -0.20 4.41
CA ALA A 152 15.05 0.06 4.58
C ALA A 152 14.56 1.24 3.71
N ASP A 153 15.36 2.32 3.57
CA ASP A 153 15.05 3.44 2.66
C ASP A 153 14.98 3.02 1.20
N ASP A 154 15.92 2.19 0.76
CA ASP A 154 15.95 1.67 -0.60
C ASP A 154 14.72 0.79 -0.88
N SER A 155 14.34 -0.07 0.06
CA SER A 155 13.13 -0.89 -0.04
C SER A 155 11.85 -0.06 -0.03
N ASP A 156 11.77 1.00 0.78
CA ASP A 156 10.65 1.95 0.79
C ASP A 156 10.52 2.68 -0.55
N THR A 157 11.65 3.08 -1.15
CA THR A 157 11.71 3.74 -2.46
C THR A 157 11.18 2.82 -3.56
N VAL A 158 11.67 1.57 -3.61
CA VAL A 158 11.23 0.59 -4.61
C VAL A 158 9.73 0.28 -4.48
N LEU A 159 9.22 0.19 -3.25
CA LEU A 159 7.79 0.02 -3.00
C LEU A 159 6.99 1.24 -3.50
N ALA A 160 7.45 2.46 -3.22
CA ALA A 160 6.78 3.67 -3.67
C ALA A 160 6.74 3.77 -5.21
N ASP A 161 7.82 3.40 -5.89
CA ASP A 161 7.87 3.37 -7.34
C ASP A 161 6.94 2.31 -7.95
N ALA A 162 6.80 1.15 -7.32
CA ALA A 162 5.82 0.14 -7.74
C ALA A 162 4.38 0.65 -7.60
N ILE A 163 4.04 1.25 -6.45
CA ILE A 163 2.73 1.87 -6.23
C ILE A 163 2.46 2.97 -7.26
N LYS A 164 3.46 3.82 -7.56
CA LYS A 164 3.34 4.90 -8.55
C LYS A 164 3.03 4.36 -9.95
N ARG A 165 3.71 3.28 -10.37
CA ARG A 165 3.46 2.61 -11.67
C ARG A 165 2.03 2.08 -11.79
N GLU A 166 1.39 1.74 -10.67
CA GLU A 166 0.00 1.27 -10.65
C GLU A 166 -1.05 2.39 -10.51
N ALA A 167 -0.66 3.50 -9.89
CA ALA A 167 -1.51 4.69 -9.76
C ALA A 167 -1.74 5.39 -11.10
N GLU A 168 -0.83 5.22 -12.07
CA GLU A 168 -1.06 5.67 -13.44
C GLU A 168 -2.28 4.97 -14.03
N PHE A 169 -3.38 5.72 -14.17
CA PHE A 169 -4.62 5.23 -14.76
C PHE A 169 -4.36 4.85 -16.22
N LYS A 170 -4.02 3.59 -16.48
CA LYS A 170 -3.86 3.07 -17.84
C LYS A 170 -5.20 3.22 -18.56
N LYS A 171 -5.29 4.19 -19.48
CA LYS A 171 -6.41 4.28 -20.41
C LYS A 171 -6.61 2.90 -21.03
N ALA A 172 -7.82 2.35 -20.88
CA ALA A 172 -8.17 1.08 -21.52
C ALA A 172 -7.79 1.19 -23.01
N LYS A 173 -6.92 0.29 -23.48
CA LYS A 173 -6.64 0.18 -24.92
C LYS A 173 -7.98 -0.03 -25.62
N LYS A 174 -8.32 0.90 -26.52
CA LYS A 174 -9.47 0.81 -27.41
C LYS A 174 -9.32 -0.42 -28.32
#